data_AF-A0AA43D7X3-F1
#
_entry.id   AF-A0AA43D7X3-F1
#
_cell.length_a   1.000
_cell.length_b   1.000
_cell.length_c   1.000
_cell.angle_alpha   90.00
_cell.angle_beta   90.00
_cell.angle_gamma   90.00
#
_symmetry.space_group_name_H-M   'P 1'
#
loop_
_entity.id
_entity.type
_entity.pdbx_description
1 polymer ?
#
loop_
_entity_poly.entity_id
_entity_poly.type
_entity_poly.pdbx_seq_one_letter_code
_entity_poly.pdbx_strand_id
1 'polypeptide(L)'
;MNLTRILSIVFFATSLGLGYYLFHTINSTIQFKAAIVDTEKQITDKLSIIREAEKVYLSQFGHYTANWDSLINFIENEKVPITIRTEKITQLSYGEEQVEVQVDTIGYMPAKDRIFKKTFTMNVSTEGTFYGFLAKAGDYVLQGSPAYRFKPAEKEKIEVYPFTEQGTITGVAEIAPGTEVGRGTTLYNLWEYTLNPAVDIKTLAIVPGSNGKKFDIYVGKIDRNTVKVSVIEVRDPSPINPERKATNEAKNRQPLFFGSRVDVGTGGNWE
;
A
#
# COMPACT_ATOMS: atom_id res chain seq x y z
N MET A 1 -47.50 53.34 11.04
CA MET A 1 -47.27 51.87 11.02
C MET A 1 -47.53 51.35 12.41
N ASN A 2 -48.47 50.42 12.61
CA ASN A 2 -48.83 49.96 13.95
C ASN A 2 -47.65 49.20 14.58
N LEU A 3 -47.42 49.42 15.88
CA LEU A 3 -46.29 48.84 16.65
C LEU A 3 -46.14 47.33 16.44
N THR A 4 -47.27 46.63 16.36
CA THR A 4 -47.34 45.19 16.08
C THR A 4 -46.71 44.80 14.75
N ARG A 5 -46.91 45.57 13.68
CA ARG A 5 -46.32 45.30 12.36
C ARG A 5 -44.80 45.52 12.36
N ILE A 6 -44.32 46.55 13.08
CA ILE A 6 -42.88 46.81 13.19
C ILE A 6 -42.19 45.65 13.90
N LEU A 7 -42.76 45.21 15.02
CA LEU A 7 -42.27 44.06 15.79
C LEU A 7 -42.29 42.79 14.94
N SER A 8 -43.37 42.49 14.21
CA SER A 8 -43.43 41.31 13.34
C SER A 8 -42.35 41.31 12.25
N ILE A 9 -42.07 42.45 11.63
CA ILE A 9 -41.01 42.56 10.60
C ILE A 9 -39.63 42.35 11.22
N VAL A 10 -39.37 42.94 12.39
CA VAL A 10 -38.09 42.75 13.10
C VAL A 10 -37.93 41.29 13.54
N PHE A 11 -38.95 40.68 14.11
CA PHE A 11 -38.90 39.26 14.47
C PHE A 11 -38.72 38.36 13.25
N PHE A 12 -39.33 38.69 12.12
CA PHE A 12 -39.15 37.96 10.87
C PHE A 12 -37.71 38.08 10.34
N ALA A 13 -37.15 39.29 10.31
CA ALA A 13 -35.76 39.51 9.90
C ALA A 13 -34.76 38.81 10.84
N THR A 14 -35.00 38.88 12.16
CA THR A 14 -34.21 38.16 13.16
C THR A 14 -34.32 36.64 12.98
N SER A 15 -35.52 36.12 12.70
CA SER A 15 -35.73 34.70 12.42
C SER A 15 -34.95 34.22 11.19
N LEU A 16 -34.96 35.00 10.11
CA LEU A 16 -34.16 34.70 8.91
C LEU A 16 -32.64 34.76 9.20
N GLY A 17 -32.19 35.76 9.96
CA GLY A 17 -30.79 35.89 10.37
C GLY A 17 -30.31 34.71 11.21
N LEU A 18 -31.12 34.28 12.19
CA LEU A 18 -30.84 33.09 12.99
C LEU A 18 -30.87 31.81 12.16
N GLY A 19 -31.82 31.68 11.22
CA GLY A 19 -31.87 30.56 10.29
C GLY A 19 -30.61 30.43 9.45
N TYR A 20 -30.12 31.53 8.88
CA TYR A 20 -28.84 31.56 8.16
C TYR A 20 -27.66 31.22 9.07
N TYR A 21 -27.60 31.78 10.27
CA TYR A 21 -26.52 31.53 11.22
C TYR A 21 -26.44 30.05 11.63
N LEU A 22 -27.58 29.41 11.90
CA LEU A 22 -27.65 27.98 12.21
C LEU A 22 -27.21 27.13 11.01
N PHE A 23 -27.72 27.43 9.81
CA PHE A 23 -27.32 26.71 8.60
C PHE A 23 -25.81 26.83 8.35
N HIS A 24 -25.26 28.04 8.45
CA HIS A 24 -23.84 28.30 8.25
C HIS A 24 -22.97 27.56 9.27
N THR A 25 -23.36 27.57 10.55
CA THR A 25 -22.61 26.90 11.64
C THR A 25 -22.61 25.37 11.49
N ILE A 26 -23.75 24.79 11.10
CA ILE A 26 -23.86 23.35 10.87
C ILE A 26 -23.06 22.95 9.62
N ASN A 27 -23.24 23.66 8.51
CA ASN A 27 -22.56 23.36 7.25
C ASN A 27 -21.04 23.53 7.39
N SER A 28 -20.55 24.57 8.05
CA SER A 28 -19.11 24.78 8.26
C SER A 28 -18.48 23.62 9.05
N THR A 29 -19.18 23.12 10.07
CA THR A 29 -18.71 21.96 10.85
C THR A 29 -18.68 20.68 10.02
N ILE A 30 -19.67 20.45 9.15
CA ILE A 30 -19.72 19.29 8.26
C ILE A 30 -18.56 19.34 7.25
N GLN A 31 -18.37 20.50 6.61
CA GLN A 31 -17.29 20.69 5.63
C GLN A 31 -15.91 20.52 6.29
N PHE A 32 -15.73 21.02 7.52
CA PHE A 32 -14.49 20.84 8.26
C PHE A 32 -14.20 19.35 8.56
N LYS A 33 -15.21 18.59 9.02
CA LYS A 33 -15.05 17.14 9.23
C LYS A 33 -14.74 16.40 7.93
N ALA A 34 -15.41 16.74 6.84
CA ALA A 34 -15.14 16.15 5.52
C ALA A 34 -13.70 16.46 5.05
N ALA A 35 -13.25 17.70 5.22
CA ALA A 35 -11.88 18.11 4.89
C ALA A 35 -10.82 17.38 5.73
N ILE A 36 -11.09 17.11 7.01
CA ILE A 36 -10.21 16.28 7.85
C ILE A 36 -10.07 14.88 7.26
N VAL A 37 -11.19 14.22 6.94
CA VAL A 37 -11.18 12.84 6.42
C VAL A 37 -10.43 12.76 5.09
N ASP A 38 -10.67 13.71 4.18
CA ASP A 38 -9.97 13.75 2.90
C ASP A 38 -8.46 14.01 3.07
N THR A 39 -8.08 14.96 3.91
CA THR A 39 -6.66 15.28 4.18
C THR A 39 -5.95 14.13 4.89
N GLU A 40 -6.57 13.48 5.88
CA GLU A 40 -6.03 12.30 6.56
C GLU A 40 -5.84 11.12 5.60
N LYS A 41 -6.74 10.95 4.63
CA LYS A 41 -6.58 9.96 3.55
C LYS A 41 -5.34 10.27 2.71
N GLN A 42 -5.18 11.51 2.25
CA GLN A 42 -4.00 11.93 1.48
C GLN A 42 -2.69 11.76 2.29
N ILE A 43 -2.71 12.08 3.58
CA ILE A 43 -1.58 11.85 4.50
C ILE A 43 -1.26 10.37 4.59
N THR A 44 -2.27 9.52 4.78
CA THR A 44 -2.10 8.06 4.90
C THR A 44 -1.56 7.44 3.61
N ASP A 45 -2.04 7.90 2.44
CA ASP A 45 -1.55 7.48 1.14
C ASP A 45 -0.05 7.81 0.98
N LYS A 46 0.35 9.05 1.30
CA LYS A 46 1.77 9.46 1.28
C LYS A 46 2.60 8.67 2.28
N LEU A 47 2.15 8.50 3.52
CA LEU A 47 2.84 7.70 4.55
C LEU A 47 3.04 6.26 4.09
N SER A 48 2.05 5.66 3.43
CA SER A 48 2.15 4.30 2.88
C SER A 48 3.19 4.21 1.77
N ILE A 49 3.27 5.21 0.89
CA ILE A 49 4.29 5.29 -0.16
C ILE A 49 5.68 5.44 0.44
N ILE A 50 5.86 6.36 1.40
CA ILE A 50 7.14 6.57 2.09
C ILE A 50 7.58 5.27 2.77
N ARG A 51 6.66 4.59 3.44
CA ARG A 51 6.93 3.31 4.11
C ARG A 51 7.44 2.24 3.14
N GLU A 52 6.76 2.04 2.02
CA GLU A 52 7.21 1.05 1.02
C GLU A 52 8.51 1.48 0.34
N ALA A 53 8.71 2.77 0.08
CA ALA A 53 9.97 3.29 -0.45
C ALA A 53 11.15 3.02 0.50
N GLU A 54 10.98 3.29 1.80
CA GLU A 54 12.00 3.03 2.83
C GLU A 54 12.29 1.53 3.02
N LYS A 55 11.30 0.65 2.86
CA LYS A 55 11.53 -0.80 2.84
C LYS A 55 12.43 -1.23 1.69
N VAL A 56 12.15 -0.73 0.48
CA VAL A 56 12.96 -1.07 -0.69
C VAL A 56 14.35 -0.43 -0.58
N TYR A 57 14.44 0.80 -0.07
CA TYR A 57 15.71 1.47 0.22
C TYR A 57 16.55 0.69 1.24
N LEU A 58 15.94 0.23 2.34
CA LEU A 58 16.59 -0.63 3.33
C LEU A 58 17.10 -1.93 2.70
N SER A 59 16.31 -2.57 1.84
CA SER A 59 16.72 -3.80 1.15
C SER A 59 17.93 -3.59 0.24
N GLN A 60 18.11 -2.38 -0.30
CA GLN A 60 19.20 -2.04 -1.21
C GLN A 60 20.47 -1.58 -0.47
N PHE A 61 20.31 -0.70 0.52
CA PHE A 61 21.43 -0.01 1.18
C PHE A 61 21.70 -0.51 2.61
N GLY A 62 20.85 -1.38 3.16
CA GLY A 62 20.97 -1.93 4.53
C GLY A 62 20.64 -0.95 5.67
N HIS A 63 20.20 0.26 5.35
CA HIS A 63 19.75 1.27 6.32
C HIS A 63 18.61 2.13 5.73
N TYR A 64 17.83 2.78 6.60
CA TYR A 64 16.83 3.77 6.21
C TYR A 64 17.47 5.13 5.94
N THR A 65 16.77 6.02 5.22
CA THR A 65 17.23 7.40 5.00
C THR A 65 16.33 8.41 5.71
N ALA A 66 16.93 9.41 6.38
CA ALA A 66 16.20 10.58 6.86
C ALA A 66 16.21 11.74 5.85
N ASN A 67 16.97 11.60 4.76
CA ASN A 67 17.09 12.63 3.74
C ASN A 67 16.04 12.42 2.63
N TRP A 68 15.12 13.38 2.53
CA TRP A 68 14.07 13.40 1.51
C TRP A 68 14.61 13.44 0.08
N ASP A 69 15.69 14.17 -0.18
CA ASP A 69 16.23 14.29 -1.54
C ASP A 69 16.81 12.95 -2.02
N SER A 70 17.49 12.23 -1.12
CA SER A 70 17.97 10.86 -1.39
C SER A 70 16.82 9.90 -1.64
N LEU A 71 15.76 9.96 -0.83
CA LEU A 71 14.59 9.09 -0.99
C LEU A 71 13.85 9.39 -2.31
N ILE A 72 13.65 10.67 -2.64
CA ILE A 72 12.99 11.08 -3.88
C ILE A 72 13.82 10.66 -5.09
N ASN A 73 15.13 10.89 -5.06
CA ASN A 73 16.04 10.46 -6.14
C ASN A 73 16.00 8.94 -6.34
N PHE A 74 15.99 8.18 -5.24
CA PHE A 74 15.88 6.73 -5.28
C PHE A 74 14.59 6.29 -6.00
N ILE A 75 13.45 6.86 -5.63
CA ILE A 75 12.16 6.50 -6.21
C ILE A 75 12.12 6.87 -7.72
N GLU A 76 12.61 8.04 -8.10
CA GLU A 76 12.47 8.54 -9.47
C GLU A 76 13.50 7.97 -10.45
N ASN A 77 14.77 7.83 -10.03
CA ASN A 77 15.89 7.63 -10.95
C ASN A 77 16.61 6.30 -10.76
N GLU A 78 16.50 5.66 -9.60
CA GLU A 78 17.28 4.46 -9.30
C GLU A 78 16.58 3.17 -9.74
N LYS A 79 17.40 2.13 -9.92
CA LYS A 79 16.95 0.78 -10.25
C LYS A 79 17.36 -0.16 -9.14
N VAL A 80 16.49 -1.10 -8.85
CA VAL A 80 16.69 -2.12 -7.82
C VAL A 80 16.90 -3.49 -8.45
N PRO A 81 17.81 -4.31 -7.91
CA PRO A 81 18.02 -5.66 -8.39
C PRO A 81 16.81 -6.53 -8.04
N ILE A 82 16.41 -7.37 -8.99
CA ILE A 82 15.45 -8.45 -8.74
C ILE A 82 16.29 -9.62 -8.22
N THR A 83 16.14 -9.94 -6.94
CA THR A 83 16.90 -11.02 -6.29
C THR A 83 16.04 -12.27 -6.13
N ILE A 84 16.66 -13.43 -6.37
CA ILE A 84 16.10 -14.74 -6.05
C ILE A 84 16.95 -15.37 -4.96
N ARG A 85 16.30 -15.95 -3.95
CA ARG A 85 16.96 -16.65 -2.86
C ARG A 85 16.74 -18.14 -3.07
N THR A 86 17.81 -18.88 -3.31
CA THR A 86 17.78 -20.33 -3.43
C THR A 86 18.47 -20.92 -2.21
N GLU A 87 17.78 -21.82 -1.52
CA GLU A 87 18.32 -22.55 -0.37
C GLU A 87 18.68 -23.96 -0.84
N LYS A 88 19.95 -24.33 -0.72
CA LYS A 88 20.42 -25.69 -0.96
C LYS A 88 20.69 -26.36 0.38
N ILE A 89 19.84 -27.30 0.76
CA ILE A 89 20.00 -28.10 1.98
C ILE A 89 20.89 -29.29 1.64
N THR A 90 22.06 -29.36 2.27
CA THR A 90 22.97 -30.51 2.17
C THR A 90 23.02 -31.20 3.52
N GLN A 91 22.67 -32.48 3.56
CA GLN A 91 22.74 -33.29 4.78
C GLN A 91 24.19 -33.75 5.01
N LEU A 92 24.76 -33.36 6.14
CA LEU A 92 26.09 -33.76 6.59
C LEU A 92 26.02 -35.07 7.41
N SER A 93 27.20 -35.66 7.66
CA SER A 93 27.31 -36.82 8.55
C SER A 93 26.81 -36.50 9.97
N TYR A 94 26.27 -37.49 10.67
CA TYR A 94 25.63 -37.36 12.00
C TYR A 94 24.32 -36.57 12.06
N GLY A 95 23.67 -36.32 10.93
CA GLY A 95 22.34 -35.69 10.90
C GLY A 95 22.36 -34.16 11.03
N GLU A 96 23.53 -33.54 10.84
CA GLU A 96 23.64 -32.09 10.70
C GLU A 96 23.14 -31.64 9.32
N GLU A 97 22.43 -30.52 9.26
CA GLU A 97 21.94 -29.92 8.02
C GLU A 97 22.71 -28.63 7.73
N GLN A 98 23.36 -28.55 6.57
CA GLN A 98 23.95 -27.31 6.09
C GLN A 98 23.02 -26.67 5.06
N VAL A 99 22.49 -25.49 5.40
CA VAL A 99 21.68 -24.69 4.48
C VAL A 99 22.58 -23.65 3.81
N GLU A 100 22.91 -23.85 2.55
CA GLU A 100 23.62 -22.85 1.76
C GLU A 100 22.59 -21.95 1.07
N VAL A 101 22.57 -20.67 1.47
CA VAL A 101 21.69 -19.67 0.90
C VAL A 101 22.46 -18.90 -0.15
N GLN A 102 22.11 -19.09 -1.42
CA GLN A 102 22.65 -18.31 -2.53
C GLN A 102 21.61 -17.29 -2.99
N VAL A 103 22.04 -16.02 -3.09
CA VAL A 103 21.19 -14.92 -3.54
C VAL A 103 21.74 -14.42 -4.87
N ASP A 104 20.99 -14.69 -5.93
CA ASP A 104 21.36 -14.28 -7.29
C ASP A 104 20.51 -13.11 -7.76
N THR A 105 21.12 -12.21 -8.53
CA THR A 105 20.43 -11.09 -9.18
C THR A 105 20.10 -11.47 -10.62
N ILE A 106 18.81 -11.53 -10.95
CA ILE A 106 18.32 -11.95 -12.28
C ILE A 106 18.02 -10.78 -13.22
N GLY A 107 18.06 -9.54 -12.71
CA GLY A 107 17.83 -8.35 -13.51
C GLY A 107 17.65 -7.11 -12.64
N TYR A 108 17.28 -6.01 -13.28
CA TYR A 108 17.02 -4.74 -12.61
C TYR A 108 15.66 -4.20 -13.03
N MET A 109 14.94 -3.58 -12.10
CA MET A 109 13.70 -2.86 -12.38
C MET A 109 13.74 -1.47 -11.75
N PRO A 110 12.97 -0.49 -12.26
CA PRO A 110 12.85 0.82 -11.62
C PRO A 110 12.37 0.69 -10.17
N ALA A 111 12.96 1.46 -9.25
CA ALA A 111 12.55 1.48 -7.85
C ALA A 111 11.05 1.83 -7.72
N LYS A 112 10.57 2.80 -8.50
CA LYS A 112 9.15 3.14 -8.60
C LYS A 112 8.27 1.92 -8.88
N ASP A 113 8.62 1.09 -9.85
CA ASP A 113 7.80 -0.08 -10.18
C ASP A 113 7.81 -1.09 -9.03
N ARG A 114 8.95 -1.29 -8.36
CA ARG A 114 9.06 -2.18 -7.20
C ARG A 114 8.22 -1.72 -6.00
N ILE A 115 8.11 -0.40 -5.81
CA ILE A 115 7.38 0.21 -4.69
C ILE A 115 5.87 0.20 -4.96
N PHE A 116 5.46 0.57 -6.17
CA PHE A 116 4.05 0.84 -6.48
C PHE A 116 3.29 -0.38 -7.02
N LYS A 117 3.98 -1.35 -7.64
CA LYS A 117 3.34 -2.51 -8.26
C LYS A 117 3.57 -3.77 -7.44
N LYS A 118 2.50 -4.54 -7.26
CA LYS A 118 2.56 -5.92 -6.78
C LYS A 118 2.29 -6.86 -7.95
N THR A 119 3.15 -7.85 -8.12
CA THR A 119 3.00 -8.88 -9.15
C THR A 119 2.39 -10.15 -8.56
N PHE A 120 1.51 -10.78 -9.31
CA PHE A 120 0.84 -12.01 -8.93
C PHE A 120 1.01 -13.05 -10.03
N THR A 121 1.21 -14.29 -9.62
CA THR A 121 1.28 -15.43 -10.53
C THR A 121 0.14 -16.36 -10.18
N MET A 122 -0.75 -16.60 -11.13
CA MET A 122 -1.86 -17.52 -10.97
C MET A 122 -1.48 -18.87 -11.58
N ASN A 123 -1.52 -19.91 -10.75
CA ASN A 123 -1.18 -21.27 -11.11
C ASN A 123 -2.39 -22.19 -11.05
N VAL A 124 -2.34 -23.30 -11.76
CA VAL A 124 -3.34 -24.38 -11.63
C VAL A 124 -3.22 -25.02 -10.25
N SER A 125 -4.35 -25.16 -9.55
CA SER A 125 -4.37 -25.73 -8.18
C SER A 125 -4.34 -27.25 -8.13
N THR A 126 -4.75 -27.95 -9.20
CA THR A 126 -4.83 -29.42 -9.29
C THR A 126 -4.42 -29.90 -10.67
N GLU A 127 -4.20 -31.20 -10.83
CA GLU A 127 -3.94 -31.79 -12.15
C GLU A 127 -5.23 -31.95 -12.96
N GLY A 128 -5.12 -31.87 -14.28
CA GLY A 128 -6.28 -32.01 -15.18
C GLY A 128 -6.05 -31.42 -16.56
N THR A 129 -7.14 -31.27 -17.32
CA THR A 129 -7.09 -30.82 -18.72
C THR A 129 -7.51 -29.36 -18.84
N PHE A 130 -6.65 -28.56 -19.49
CA PHE A 130 -6.89 -27.15 -19.78
C PHE A 130 -7.75 -26.96 -21.02
N TYR A 131 -8.80 -26.12 -20.95
CA TYR A 131 -9.77 -25.92 -22.05
C TYR A 131 -9.81 -24.49 -22.59
N GLY A 132 -8.94 -23.59 -22.11
CA GLY A 132 -8.75 -22.27 -22.71
C GLY A 132 -8.84 -21.12 -21.72
N PHE A 133 -8.19 -20.03 -22.10
CA PHE A 133 -8.21 -18.75 -21.40
C PHE A 133 -9.48 -17.97 -21.74
N LEU A 134 -9.98 -17.21 -20.78
CA LEU A 134 -11.14 -16.31 -20.95
C LEU A 134 -10.74 -14.83 -20.98
N ALA A 135 -9.48 -14.52 -20.70
CA ALA A 135 -8.91 -13.19 -20.76
C ALA A 135 -7.58 -13.21 -21.52
N LYS A 136 -7.16 -12.06 -22.03
CA LYS A 136 -5.92 -11.90 -22.80
C LYS A 136 -4.95 -10.96 -22.09
N ALA A 137 -3.69 -11.01 -22.48
CA ALA A 137 -2.69 -10.06 -22.02
C ALA A 137 -3.13 -8.62 -22.32
N GLY A 138 -2.94 -7.72 -21.36
CA GLY A 138 -3.36 -6.32 -21.41
C GLY A 138 -4.74 -6.03 -20.81
N ASP A 139 -5.59 -7.04 -20.57
CA ASP A 139 -6.89 -6.81 -19.93
C ASP A 139 -6.72 -6.55 -18.42
N TYR A 140 -7.53 -5.64 -17.88
CA TYR A 140 -7.70 -5.46 -16.44
C TYR A 140 -8.86 -6.34 -15.96
N VAL A 141 -8.58 -7.23 -15.01
CA VAL A 141 -9.53 -8.21 -14.48
C VAL A 141 -9.77 -7.99 -12.99
N LEU A 142 -10.99 -8.28 -12.56
CA LEU A 142 -11.38 -8.19 -11.15
C LEU A 142 -11.27 -9.55 -10.48
N GLN A 143 -11.01 -9.54 -9.17
CA GLN A 143 -11.06 -10.74 -8.35
C GLN A 143 -12.45 -11.37 -8.45
N GLY A 144 -12.51 -12.68 -8.64
CA GLY A 144 -13.75 -13.43 -8.82
C GLY A 144 -14.30 -13.46 -10.26
N SER A 145 -13.74 -12.67 -11.19
CA SER A 145 -14.17 -12.71 -12.60
C SER A 145 -13.68 -13.98 -13.31
N PRO A 146 -14.40 -14.51 -14.33
CA PRO A 146 -14.00 -15.73 -15.05
C PRO A 146 -12.60 -15.65 -15.67
N ALA A 147 -11.72 -16.60 -15.39
CA ALA A 147 -10.33 -16.59 -15.85
C ALA A 147 -10.01 -17.66 -16.89
N TYR A 148 -10.34 -18.92 -16.63
CA TYR A 148 -10.03 -20.02 -17.53
C TYR A 148 -11.00 -21.19 -17.37
N ARG A 149 -11.06 -22.04 -18.40
CA ARG A 149 -11.81 -23.30 -18.39
C ARG A 149 -10.88 -24.46 -18.12
N PHE A 150 -11.23 -25.30 -17.15
CA PHE A 150 -10.41 -26.41 -16.72
C PHE A 150 -11.25 -27.57 -16.24
N LYS A 151 -10.81 -28.79 -16.55
CA LYS A 151 -11.39 -30.03 -16.04
C LYS A 151 -10.38 -30.70 -15.12
N PRO A 152 -10.59 -30.66 -13.79
CA PRO A 152 -9.76 -31.42 -12.86
C PRO A 152 -9.82 -32.92 -13.17
N ALA A 153 -8.71 -33.65 -13.00
CA ALA A 153 -8.67 -35.10 -13.20
C ALA A 153 -9.68 -35.86 -12.32
N GLU A 154 -9.95 -35.34 -11.11
CA GLU A 154 -10.92 -35.90 -10.16
C GLU A 154 -12.38 -35.66 -10.53
N LYS A 155 -12.66 -34.77 -11.50
CA LYS A 155 -14.03 -34.36 -11.87
C LYS A 155 -14.32 -34.66 -13.33
N GLU A 156 -15.54 -35.09 -13.62
CA GLU A 156 -15.94 -35.37 -15.01
C GLU A 156 -16.28 -34.11 -15.83
N LYS A 157 -16.62 -33.00 -15.16
CA LYS A 157 -17.14 -31.76 -15.77
C LYS A 157 -16.06 -30.68 -15.93
N ILE A 158 -16.17 -29.93 -17.02
CA ILE A 158 -15.39 -28.71 -17.24
C ILE A 158 -16.00 -27.59 -16.39
N GLU A 159 -15.17 -26.95 -15.57
CA GLU A 159 -15.57 -25.82 -14.72
C GLU A 159 -14.84 -24.54 -15.16
N VAL A 160 -15.44 -23.40 -14.85
CA VAL A 160 -14.84 -22.08 -15.05
C VAL A 160 -14.23 -21.63 -13.74
N TYR A 161 -12.93 -21.41 -13.75
CA TYR A 161 -12.19 -20.93 -12.59
C TYR A 161 -12.07 -19.41 -12.63
N PRO A 162 -12.38 -18.70 -11.54
CA PRO A 162 -12.25 -17.26 -11.48
C PRO A 162 -10.81 -16.81 -11.18
N PHE A 163 -10.52 -15.54 -11.44
CA PHE A 163 -9.29 -14.89 -11.00
C PHE A 163 -9.26 -14.80 -9.47
N THR A 164 -8.14 -15.21 -8.87
CA THR A 164 -7.93 -15.14 -7.42
C THR A 164 -7.54 -13.75 -6.95
N GLU A 165 -6.98 -12.93 -7.83
CA GLU A 165 -6.49 -11.57 -7.58
C GLU A 165 -6.95 -10.67 -8.72
N GLN A 166 -7.09 -9.38 -8.44
CA GLN A 166 -7.37 -8.38 -9.47
C GLN A 166 -6.07 -7.78 -10.04
N GLY A 167 -6.12 -7.22 -11.24
CA GLY A 167 -4.96 -6.58 -11.84
C GLY A 167 -4.96 -6.59 -13.37
N THR A 168 -3.89 -6.04 -13.94
CA THR A 168 -3.63 -6.06 -15.38
C THR A 168 -2.82 -7.29 -15.73
N ILE A 169 -3.27 -8.07 -16.72
CA ILE A 169 -2.58 -9.27 -17.17
C ILE A 169 -1.31 -8.87 -17.95
N THR A 170 -0.12 -9.24 -17.45
CA THR A 170 1.14 -9.07 -18.19
C THR A 170 1.37 -10.20 -19.18
N GLY A 171 1.00 -11.42 -18.82
CA GLY A 171 1.31 -12.61 -19.60
C GLY A 171 0.30 -13.72 -19.39
N VAL A 172 0.07 -14.46 -20.46
CA VAL A 172 -0.77 -15.66 -20.49
C VAL A 172 0.12 -16.81 -20.95
N ALA A 173 0.06 -17.95 -20.29
CA ALA A 173 0.85 -19.11 -20.68
C ALA A 173 0.42 -19.67 -22.04
N GLU A 174 1.37 -20.16 -22.82
CA GLU A 174 1.11 -20.74 -24.15
C GLU A 174 0.67 -22.21 -24.03
N ILE A 175 -0.59 -22.43 -23.63
CA ILE A 175 -1.17 -23.76 -23.40
C ILE A 175 -2.33 -23.98 -24.37
N ALA A 176 -2.23 -25.02 -25.20
CA ALA A 176 -3.30 -25.38 -26.12
C ALA A 176 -4.50 -25.98 -25.38
N PRO A 177 -5.75 -25.71 -25.80
CA PRO A 177 -6.92 -26.41 -25.28
C PRO A 177 -6.80 -27.94 -25.51
N GLY A 178 -7.14 -28.73 -24.49
CA GLY A 178 -6.97 -30.18 -24.46
C GLY A 178 -5.66 -30.66 -23.84
N THR A 179 -4.75 -29.76 -23.47
CA THR A 179 -3.46 -30.13 -22.85
C THR A 179 -3.65 -30.51 -21.38
N GLU A 180 -3.03 -31.61 -20.94
CA GLU A 180 -2.93 -31.96 -19.53
C GLU A 180 -1.90 -31.07 -18.83
N VAL A 181 -2.29 -30.45 -17.73
CA VAL A 181 -1.45 -29.55 -16.93
C VAL A 181 -1.46 -29.99 -15.47
N GLY A 182 -0.28 -29.94 -14.86
CA GLY A 182 -0.08 -30.32 -13.46
C GLY A 182 -0.33 -29.16 -12.50
N ARG A 183 -0.49 -29.50 -11.21
CA ARG A 183 -0.52 -28.51 -10.13
C ARG A 183 0.73 -27.63 -10.16
N GLY A 184 0.56 -26.33 -10.01
CA GLY A 184 1.66 -25.37 -10.03
C GLY A 184 2.01 -24.83 -11.42
N THR A 185 1.40 -25.35 -12.49
CA THR A 185 1.57 -24.79 -13.84
C THR A 185 1.06 -23.35 -13.87
N THR A 186 1.91 -22.40 -14.29
CA THR A 186 1.53 -21.00 -14.40
C THR A 186 0.58 -20.77 -15.56
N LEU A 187 -0.49 -20.02 -15.31
CA LEU A 187 -1.51 -19.65 -16.29
C LEU A 187 -1.44 -18.18 -16.65
N TYR A 188 -1.45 -17.32 -15.64
CA TYR A 188 -1.44 -15.87 -15.82
C TYR A 188 -0.39 -15.24 -14.91
N ASN A 189 0.26 -14.22 -15.43
CA ASN A 189 0.98 -13.24 -14.63
C ASN A 189 0.18 -11.95 -14.66
N LEU A 190 -0.05 -11.37 -13.49
CA LEU A 190 -0.78 -10.11 -13.32
C LEU A 190 0.05 -9.15 -12.50
N TRP A 191 -0.28 -7.88 -12.61
CA TRP A 191 0.22 -6.86 -11.70
C TRP A 191 -0.88 -5.86 -11.35
N GLU A 192 -0.79 -5.31 -10.15
CA GLU A 192 -1.70 -4.28 -9.68
C GLU A 192 -0.93 -3.16 -8.97
N TYR A 193 -1.40 -1.93 -9.12
CA TYR A 193 -0.97 -0.83 -8.28
C TYR A 193 -1.57 -0.95 -6.88
N THR A 194 -0.74 -1.21 -5.88
CA THR A 194 -1.16 -1.25 -4.48
C THR A 194 -1.11 0.12 -3.82
N LEU A 195 -0.39 1.05 -4.43
CA LEU A 195 -0.26 2.44 -4.01
C LEU A 195 -0.72 3.36 -5.14
N ASN A 196 -1.16 4.58 -4.80
CA ASN A 196 -1.61 5.56 -5.80
C ASN A 196 -0.47 5.96 -6.77
N PRO A 197 -0.49 5.53 -8.04
CA PRO A 197 0.62 5.78 -8.97
C PRO A 197 0.66 7.23 -9.48
N ALA A 198 -0.41 8.00 -9.29
CA ALA A 198 -0.53 9.39 -9.73
C ALA A 198 0.02 10.40 -8.70
N VAL A 199 0.53 9.93 -7.57
CA VAL A 199 1.16 10.78 -6.56
C VAL A 199 2.39 11.51 -7.14
N ASP A 200 2.51 12.80 -6.83
CA ASP A 200 3.71 13.56 -7.16
C ASP A 200 4.83 13.29 -6.13
N ILE A 201 5.85 12.56 -6.58
CA ILE A 201 6.99 12.15 -5.75
C ILE A 201 7.78 13.35 -5.25
N LYS A 202 7.83 14.45 -6.02
CA LYS A 202 8.59 15.65 -5.63
C LYS A 202 8.01 16.33 -4.38
N THR A 203 6.72 16.15 -4.14
CA THR A 203 6.02 16.68 -2.97
C THR A 203 5.81 15.63 -1.88
N LEU A 204 6.43 14.44 -2.00
CA LEU A 204 6.21 13.33 -1.07
C LEU A 204 6.53 13.71 0.38
N ALA A 205 7.57 14.52 0.58
CA ALA A 205 7.97 15.03 1.89
C ALA A 205 6.94 15.96 2.54
N ILE A 206 6.07 16.61 1.75
CA ILE A 206 5.18 17.68 2.22
C ILE A 206 3.86 17.09 2.73
N VAL A 207 3.48 17.46 3.95
CA VAL A 207 2.22 17.08 4.57
C VAL A 207 1.07 17.86 3.91
N PRO A 208 0.06 17.19 3.32
CA PRO A 208 -1.13 17.84 2.78
C PRO A 208 -1.82 18.75 3.80
N GLY A 209 -2.24 19.95 3.40
CA GLY A 209 -2.96 20.88 4.28
C GLY A 209 -2.11 21.59 5.36
N SER A 210 -0.80 21.37 5.39
CA SER A 210 0.09 21.88 6.46
C SER A 210 0.79 23.21 6.17
N ASN A 211 0.46 23.89 5.07
CA ASN A 211 1.17 25.07 4.55
C ASN A 211 2.67 24.82 4.26
N GLY A 212 3.01 23.64 3.74
CA GLY A 212 4.36 23.32 3.29
C GLY A 212 5.26 22.69 4.35
N LYS A 213 4.74 22.32 5.52
CA LYS A 213 5.50 21.53 6.50
C LYS A 213 5.80 20.15 5.93
N LYS A 214 6.99 19.64 6.26
CA LYS A 214 7.40 18.30 5.88
C LYS A 214 7.03 17.29 6.97
N PHE A 215 6.93 16.02 6.61
CA PHE A 215 6.84 14.95 7.60
C PHE A 215 8.11 14.93 8.45
N ASP A 216 7.94 14.70 9.74
CA ASP A 216 9.06 14.47 10.65
C ASP A 216 9.55 13.04 10.44
N ILE A 217 10.82 12.88 10.08
CA ILE A 217 11.46 11.58 9.88
C ILE A 217 12.60 11.40 10.89
N TYR A 218 12.56 10.29 11.59
CA TYR A 218 13.61 9.83 12.49
C TYR A 218 14.18 8.53 11.94
N VAL A 219 15.50 8.42 11.87
CA VAL A 219 16.20 7.17 11.57
C VAL A 219 17.28 6.96 12.61
N GLY A 220 17.40 5.72 13.10
CA GLY A 220 18.40 5.36 14.10
C GLY A 220 18.76 3.87 14.04
N LYS A 221 19.57 3.44 15.00
CA LYS A 221 19.86 2.03 15.25
C LYS A 221 19.69 1.75 16.74
N ILE A 222 19.12 0.59 17.05
CA ILE A 222 18.98 0.10 18.42
C ILE A 222 19.67 -1.26 18.55
N ASP A 223 20.19 -1.54 19.74
CA ASP A 223 20.75 -2.84 20.07
C ASP A 223 19.65 -3.76 20.60
N ARG A 224 19.45 -4.92 19.96
CA ARG A 224 18.50 -5.93 20.40
C ARG A 224 19.18 -7.30 20.42
N ASN A 225 19.32 -7.89 21.61
CA ASN A 225 19.94 -9.21 21.81
C ASN A 225 21.27 -9.36 21.02
N THR A 226 22.15 -8.35 21.13
CA THR A 226 23.48 -8.30 20.48
C THR A 226 23.48 -7.96 18.97
N VAL A 227 22.31 -7.81 18.34
CA VAL A 227 22.20 -7.40 16.93
C VAL A 227 21.79 -5.93 16.84
N LYS A 228 22.51 -5.15 16.02
CA LYS A 228 22.13 -3.77 15.68
C LYS A 228 21.03 -3.77 14.64
N VAL A 229 19.88 -3.19 14.97
CA VAL A 229 18.72 -3.13 14.09
C VAL A 229 18.40 -1.69 13.75
N SER A 230 18.22 -1.40 12.46
CA SER A 230 17.81 -0.08 11.99
C SER A 230 16.35 0.19 12.36
N VAL A 231 16.07 1.40 12.81
CA VAL A 231 14.72 1.90 13.17
C VAL A 231 14.43 3.18 12.39
N ILE A 232 13.15 3.41 12.16
CA ILE A 232 12.58 4.56 11.45
C ILE A 232 11.22 4.93 12.08
N GLU A 233 10.95 6.22 12.22
CA GLU A 233 9.62 6.73 12.52
C GLU A 233 9.35 7.91 11.60
N VAL A 234 8.22 7.89 10.91
CA VAL A 234 7.76 9.03 10.10
C VAL A 234 6.38 9.45 10.59
N ARG A 235 6.21 10.73 10.93
CA ARG A 235 4.97 11.24 11.51
C ARG A 235 4.55 12.59 10.95
N ASP A 236 3.26 12.86 11.01
CA ASP A 236 2.68 14.18 10.79
C ASP A 236 2.95 15.10 11.99
N PRO A 237 3.72 16.20 11.83
CA PRO A 237 3.98 17.17 12.90
C PRO A 237 2.80 18.11 13.18
N SER A 238 1.83 18.20 12.27
CA SER A 238 0.78 19.22 12.33
C SER A 238 -0.58 18.68 11.87
N PRO A 239 -1.19 17.72 12.60
CA PRO A 239 -2.47 17.15 12.23
C PRO A 239 -3.56 18.21 12.07
N ILE A 240 -4.28 18.15 10.96
CA ILE A 240 -5.47 18.96 10.72
C ILE A 240 -6.59 18.63 11.73
N ASN A 241 -6.63 17.38 12.19
CA ASN A 241 -7.57 16.91 13.18
C ASN A 241 -7.11 17.32 14.59
N PRO A 242 -7.83 18.22 15.28
CA PRO A 242 -7.43 18.69 16.61
C PRO A 242 -7.52 17.62 17.70
N GLU A 243 -8.23 16.51 17.45
CA GLU A 243 -8.29 15.37 18.35
C GLU A 243 -6.99 14.56 18.35
N ARG A 244 -6.17 14.68 17.30
CA ARG A 244 -4.90 13.97 17.16
C ARG A 244 -3.75 14.75 17.80
N LYS A 245 -3.40 14.41 19.05
CA LYS A 245 -2.33 15.07 19.80
C LYS A 245 -1.24 14.08 20.18
N ALA A 246 0.01 14.51 20.11
CA ALA A 246 1.16 13.67 20.46
C ALA A 246 1.16 13.25 21.95
N THR A 247 0.47 14.01 22.81
CA THR A 247 0.29 13.72 24.24
C THR A 247 -0.76 12.64 24.52
N ASN A 248 -1.53 12.20 23.52
CA ASN A 248 -2.58 11.20 23.73
C ASN A 248 -1.97 9.81 23.94
N GLU A 249 -2.47 9.05 24.90
CA GLU A 249 -2.01 7.67 25.18
C GLU A 249 -2.45 6.68 24.11
N ALA A 250 -3.68 6.83 23.60
CA ALA A 250 -4.22 5.94 22.58
C ALA A 250 -3.61 6.22 21.20
N LYS A 251 -2.95 5.22 20.59
CA LYS A 251 -2.28 5.32 19.27
C LYS A 251 -3.20 5.86 18.17
N ASN A 252 -4.46 5.44 18.15
CA ASN A 252 -5.45 5.92 17.17
C ASN A 252 -5.81 7.42 17.33
N ARG A 253 -5.51 8.03 18.47
CA ARG A 253 -5.66 9.47 18.74
C ARG A 253 -4.33 10.22 18.70
N GLN A 254 -3.24 9.59 18.32
CA GLN A 254 -1.99 10.28 18.04
C GLN A 254 -2.02 10.84 16.61
N PRO A 255 -1.09 11.75 16.25
CA PRO A 255 -0.83 12.12 14.85
C PRO A 255 -0.67 10.88 13.97
N LEU A 256 -0.92 10.98 12.67
CA LEU A 256 -0.67 9.85 11.78
C LEU A 256 0.83 9.61 11.67
N PHE A 257 1.27 8.38 11.88
CA PHE A 257 2.66 7.97 11.78
C PHE A 257 2.78 6.49 11.40
N PHE A 258 3.98 6.06 11.02
CA PHE A 258 4.35 4.66 10.97
C PHE A 258 5.72 4.44 11.58
N GLY A 259 5.94 3.21 12.03
CA GLY A 259 7.21 2.77 12.60
C GLY A 259 7.39 3.23 14.04
N SER A 260 8.51 2.84 14.61
CA SER A 260 8.88 3.11 15.98
C SER A 260 10.35 3.46 16.08
N ARG A 261 10.72 4.23 17.11
CA ARG A 261 12.13 4.52 17.43
C ARG A 261 12.77 3.42 18.26
N VAL A 262 11.98 2.54 18.87
CA VAL A 262 12.43 1.63 19.93
C VAL A 262 11.93 0.20 19.78
N ASP A 263 10.83 0.00 19.07
CA ASP A 263 10.25 -1.33 18.88
C ASP A 263 10.50 -1.84 17.46
N VAL A 264 10.83 -3.10 17.32
CA VAL A 264 11.02 -3.75 16.02
C VAL A 264 10.37 -5.12 16.10
N GLY A 265 9.42 -5.43 15.23
CA GLY A 265 8.84 -6.77 15.13
C GLY A 265 9.69 -7.72 14.27
N THR A 266 9.32 -8.99 14.21
CA THR A 266 9.89 -9.97 13.26
C THR A 266 9.60 -9.59 11.80
N GLY A 267 8.50 -8.88 11.55
CA GLY A 267 8.17 -8.28 10.26
C GLY A 267 8.80 -6.91 9.97
N GLY A 268 9.67 -6.42 10.87
CA GLY A 268 10.30 -5.11 10.78
C GLY A 268 9.67 -4.04 11.69
N ASN A 269 10.01 -2.78 11.44
CA ASN A 269 9.65 -1.62 12.25
C ASN A 269 8.54 -0.78 11.59
N TRP A 270 7.37 -1.39 11.38
CA TRP A 270 6.35 -0.86 10.45
C TRP A 270 4.94 -0.74 11.03
N GLU A 271 4.80 -0.80 12.36
CA GLU A 271 3.51 -0.66 13.05
C GLU A 271 3.00 0.78 13.15
#